data_AF-A0A7Y2UBM3-F1
#
_entry.id   AF-A0A7Y2UBM3-F1
#
_cell.length_a   1.000
_cell.length_b   1.000
_cell.length_c   1.000
_cell.angle_alpha   90.00
_cell.angle_beta   90.00
_cell.angle_gamma   90.00
#
_symmetry.space_group_name_H-M   'P 1'
#
loop_
_entity.id
_entity.type
_entity.pdbx_description
1 polymer ?
#
loop_
_entity_poly.entity_id
_entity_poly.type
_entity_poly.pdbx_seq_one_letter_code
_entity_poly.pdbx_strand_id
1 'polypeptide(L)'
;MRFTDEHRSSYQLRDFDTGPTAVAAGFTVTHQGRCGSCSTLRDLAIYLSTPDLTSPARECARKAGLKRKKQCFQKRIGFTAYCAESWAYNALNTRRECLGACLADYGFFNLLFGRYPGPNVDESGQLRPCLQCDENRSGAGFKYSAGRTRRNSGLQSAIKRPGSEIFTVDHSAYFQ
;
A
#
# COMPACT_ATOMS: atom_id res chain seq x y z
N MET A 1 5.34 9.48 14.71
CA MET A 1 6.66 9.94 14.25
C MET A 1 7.05 11.15 15.06
N ARG A 2 8.35 11.42 15.21
CA ARG A 2 8.85 12.63 15.87
C ARG A 2 10.15 13.05 15.20
N PHE A 3 10.25 14.30 14.78
CA PHE A 3 11.51 14.83 14.24
C PHE A 3 12.57 14.92 15.34
N THR A 4 13.82 14.66 15.01
CA THR A 4 14.95 14.63 15.95
C THR A 4 15.92 15.79 15.78
N ASP A 5 15.69 16.64 14.79
CA ASP A 5 16.46 17.86 14.52
C ASP A 5 15.53 19.00 14.11
N GLU A 6 16.01 20.22 14.29
CA GLU A 6 15.27 21.46 14.01
C GLU A 6 14.94 21.61 12.52
N HIS A 7 15.81 21.11 11.63
CA HIS A 7 15.62 21.12 10.18
C HIS A 7 14.67 20.02 9.69
N ARG A 8 14.13 19.19 10.59
CA ARG A 8 13.18 18.10 10.30
C ARG A 8 13.69 17.11 9.25
N SER A 9 15.01 16.94 9.18
CA SER A 9 15.69 16.06 8.22
C SER A 9 15.76 14.60 8.68
N SER A 10 15.70 14.38 10.00
CA SER A 10 15.74 13.09 10.68
C SER A 10 14.54 12.94 11.61
N TYR A 11 14.08 11.70 11.75
CA TYR A 11 12.90 11.38 12.55
C TYR A 11 12.99 9.98 13.14
N GLN A 12 12.20 9.76 14.20
CA GLN A 12 11.97 8.47 14.81
C GLN A 12 10.54 7.99 14.53
N LEU A 13 10.41 6.69 14.27
CA LEU A 13 9.15 5.97 14.25
C LEU A 13 9.08 5.05 15.46
N ARG A 14 7.88 4.92 16.03
CA ARG A 14 7.62 4.09 17.20
C ARG A 14 6.16 3.65 17.17
N ASP A 15 5.93 2.42 17.63
CA ASP A 15 4.60 1.88 17.88
C ASP A 15 4.09 2.31 19.25
N PHE A 16 2.78 2.57 19.31
CA PHE A 16 2.05 2.93 20.52
C PHE A 16 0.74 2.17 20.56
N ASP A 17 0.26 1.86 21.77
CA ASP A 17 -1.01 1.14 21.95
C ASP A 17 -2.21 1.97 21.47
N THR A 18 -2.15 3.31 21.62
CA THR A 18 -3.23 4.22 21.22
C THR A 18 -2.69 5.53 20.66
N GLY A 19 -3.53 6.24 19.90
CA GLY A 19 -3.21 7.60 19.42
C GLY A 19 -2.91 8.59 20.55
N PRO A 20 -3.73 8.67 21.62
CA PRO A 20 -3.47 9.54 22.75
C PRO A 20 -2.11 9.31 23.43
N THR A 21 -1.67 8.06 23.58
CA THR A 21 -0.35 7.78 24.19
C THR A 21 0.82 8.19 23.28
N ALA A 22 0.65 8.12 21.96
CA ALA A 22 1.62 8.66 21.01
C ALA A 22 1.74 10.19 21.16
N VAL A 23 0.61 10.90 21.20
CA VAL A 23 0.58 12.36 21.34
C VAL A 23 1.19 12.81 22.67
N ALA A 24 0.84 12.15 23.78
CA ALA A 24 1.41 12.45 25.09
C ALA A 24 2.94 12.24 25.15
N ALA A 25 3.47 11.33 24.32
CA ALA A 25 4.92 11.10 24.18
C ALA A 25 5.61 12.07 23.19
N GLY A 26 4.89 13.05 22.64
CA GLY A 26 5.41 13.99 21.65
C GLY A 26 5.56 13.41 20.24
N PHE A 27 4.79 12.37 19.89
CA PHE A 27 4.77 11.79 18.54
C PHE A 27 3.48 12.16 17.80
N THR A 28 3.60 12.44 16.51
CA THR A 28 2.48 12.60 15.58
C THR A 28 2.07 11.26 14.99
N VAL A 29 0.78 10.92 15.03
CA VAL A 29 0.24 9.66 14.49
C VAL A 29 0.16 9.73 12.96
N THR A 30 0.90 8.87 12.26
CA THR A 30 0.95 8.87 10.77
C THR A 30 0.10 7.78 10.11
N HIS A 31 -0.23 6.73 10.86
CA HIS A 31 -1.08 5.62 10.44
C HIS A 31 -1.48 4.79 11.66
N GLN A 32 -2.55 4.01 11.53
CA GLN A 32 -2.98 3.03 12.52
C GLN A 32 -2.33 1.66 12.27
N GLY A 33 -2.04 0.94 13.34
CA GLY A 33 -1.40 -0.38 13.28
C GLY A 33 0.11 -0.29 13.47
N ARG A 34 0.76 -1.45 13.57
CA ARG A 34 2.20 -1.52 13.79
C ARG A 34 2.99 -0.94 12.62
N CYS A 35 4.16 -0.38 12.92
CA CYS A 35 5.13 -0.01 11.92
C CYS A 35 5.63 -1.27 11.19
N GLY A 36 5.87 -1.12 9.90
CA GLY A 36 6.39 -2.15 9.02
C GLY A 36 7.27 -1.55 7.93
N SER A 37 7.50 -2.34 6.88
CA SER A 37 8.44 -2.00 5.82
C SER A 37 8.10 -0.73 5.02
N CYS A 38 6.83 -0.34 5.00
CA CYS A 38 6.30 0.84 4.29
C CYS A 38 5.98 2.02 5.22
N SER A 39 6.36 1.97 6.49
CA SER A 39 6.01 3.01 7.47
C SER A 39 6.92 4.25 7.44
N THR A 40 7.96 4.26 6.60
CA THR A 40 8.88 5.42 6.45
C THR A 40 8.15 6.65 5.90
N LEU A 41 8.60 7.87 6.23
CA LEU A 41 8.01 9.09 5.64
C LEU A 41 8.25 9.18 4.12
N ARG A 42 9.32 8.56 3.61
CA ARG A 42 9.56 8.43 2.16
C ARG A 42 8.46 7.62 1.48
N ASP A 43 8.08 6.47 2.05
CA ASP A 43 7.00 5.65 1.50
C ASP A 43 5.62 6.32 1.68
N LEU A 44 5.44 7.10 2.75
CA LEU A 44 4.26 7.96 2.90
C LEU A 44 4.16 8.99 1.77
N ALA A 45 5.26 9.67 1.47
CA ALA A 45 5.32 10.69 0.42
C ALA A 45 4.92 10.11 -0.94
N ILE A 46 5.30 8.86 -1.23
CA ILE A 46 4.87 8.15 -2.45
C ILE A 46 3.37 7.87 -2.43
N TYR A 47 2.82 7.41 -1.30
CA TYR A 47 1.38 7.20 -1.18
C TYR A 47 0.56 8.49 -1.34
N LEU A 48 1.09 9.61 -0.86
CA LEU A 48 0.49 10.95 -1.01
C LEU A 48 0.59 11.48 -2.45
N SER A 49 1.75 11.34 -3.09
CA SER A 49 2.01 11.90 -4.42
C SER A 49 1.49 11.04 -5.57
N THR A 50 1.09 9.80 -5.31
CA THR A 50 0.60 8.84 -6.31
C THR A 50 -0.83 8.41 -6.00
N PRO A 51 -1.86 9.18 -6.45
CA PRO A 51 -3.27 8.82 -6.23
C PRO A 51 -3.65 7.45 -6.82
N ASP A 52 -3.19 7.19 -8.05
CA ASP A 52 -3.30 5.87 -8.69
C ASP A 52 -1.98 5.09 -8.61
N LEU A 53 -1.88 4.25 -7.60
CA LEU A 53 -0.81 3.25 -7.50
C LEU A 53 -1.19 1.91 -8.11
N THR A 54 -2.49 1.71 -8.37
CA THR A 54 -3.00 0.44 -8.85
C THR A 54 -2.40 0.14 -10.22
N SER A 55 -2.36 1.13 -11.11
CA SER A 55 -1.76 0.99 -12.44
C SER A 55 -0.25 0.64 -12.41
N PRO A 56 0.64 1.44 -11.79
CA PRO A 56 2.06 1.10 -11.76
C PRO A 56 2.36 -0.15 -10.91
N ALA A 57 1.58 -0.45 -9.87
CA ALA A 57 1.74 -1.69 -9.10
C ALA A 57 1.41 -2.92 -9.94
N ARG A 58 0.37 -2.87 -10.79
CA ARG A 58 0.03 -3.94 -11.74
C ARG A 58 1.14 -4.15 -12.77
N GLU A 59 1.73 -3.08 -13.31
CA GLU A 59 2.89 -3.17 -14.21
C GLU A 59 4.06 -3.90 -13.54
N CYS A 60 4.39 -3.54 -12.30
CA CYS A 60 5.45 -4.18 -11.55
C CYS A 60 5.11 -5.63 -11.16
N ALA A 61 3.85 -5.91 -10.84
CA ALA A 61 3.36 -7.25 -10.53
C ALA A 61 3.47 -8.21 -11.73
N ARG A 62 3.57 -7.72 -12.98
CA ARG A 62 3.81 -8.56 -14.16
C ARG A 62 5.26 -8.97 -14.35
N LYS A 63 6.23 -8.31 -13.69
CA LYS A 63 7.65 -8.68 -13.80
C LYS A 63 7.90 -10.11 -13.30
N ALA A 64 8.86 -10.79 -13.91
CA ALA A 64 9.19 -12.18 -13.61
C ALA A 64 10.06 -12.30 -12.35
N GLY A 65 9.67 -13.19 -11.44
CA GLY A 65 10.41 -13.46 -10.20
C GLY A 65 10.42 -12.30 -9.19
N LEU A 66 10.81 -12.60 -7.96
CA LEU A 66 10.82 -11.63 -6.86
C LEU A 66 11.75 -10.44 -7.14
N LYS A 67 12.98 -10.72 -7.59
CA LYS A 67 14.03 -9.71 -7.82
C LYS A 67 13.57 -8.61 -8.80
N ARG A 68 13.02 -8.98 -9.97
CA ARG A 68 12.59 -7.99 -10.98
C ARG A 68 11.34 -7.23 -10.54
N LYS A 69 10.42 -7.87 -9.80
CA LYS A 69 9.27 -7.17 -9.18
C LYS A 69 9.76 -6.12 -8.19
N LYS A 70 10.60 -6.51 -7.23
CA LYS A 70 11.18 -5.60 -6.21
C LYS A 70 11.88 -4.42 -6.86
N GLN A 71 12.76 -4.69 -7.83
CA GLN A 71 13.44 -3.63 -8.59
C GLN A 71 12.45 -2.69 -9.31
N CYS A 72 11.36 -3.21 -9.87
CA CYS A 72 10.33 -2.37 -10.47
C CYS A 72 9.64 -1.49 -9.42
N PHE A 73 9.20 -2.06 -8.29
CA PHE A 73 8.58 -1.28 -7.21
C PHE A 73 9.52 -0.18 -6.68
N GLN A 74 10.83 -0.46 -6.56
CA GLN A 74 11.81 0.56 -6.16
C GLN A 74 12.00 1.65 -7.22
N LYS A 75 12.18 1.27 -8.50
CA LYS A 75 12.59 2.22 -9.55
C LYS A 75 11.43 2.96 -10.20
N ARG A 76 10.30 2.29 -10.39
CA ARG A 76 9.13 2.84 -11.09
C ARG A 76 8.21 3.60 -10.14
N ILE A 77 8.04 3.08 -8.93
CA ILE A 77 7.15 3.68 -7.92
C ILE A 77 7.94 4.50 -6.90
N GLY A 78 9.21 4.18 -6.66
CA GLY A 78 10.09 4.95 -5.77
C GLY A 78 10.21 4.38 -4.35
N PHE A 79 9.53 3.27 -4.05
CA PHE A 79 9.48 2.70 -2.70
C PHE A 79 10.88 2.39 -2.16
N THR A 80 11.00 2.48 -0.84
CA THR A 80 12.19 1.97 -0.14
C THR A 80 12.39 0.49 -0.41
N ALA A 81 13.61 -0.02 -0.19
CA ALA A 81 13.95 -1.40 -0.50
C ALA A 81 13.06 -2.43 0.21
N TYR A 82 12.73 -2.18 1.48
CA TYR A 82 11.88 -3.06 2.27
C TYR A 82 10.41 -2.94 1.86
N CYS A 83 9.89 -1.73 1.63
CA CYS A 83 8.50 -1.58 1.18
C CYS A 83 8.28 -2.23 -0.19
N ALA A 84 9.22 -2.02 -1.13
CA ALA A 84 9.19 -2.64 -2.44
C ALA A 84 9.25 -4.17 -2.40
N GLU A 85 9.93 -4.74 -1.41
CA GLU A 85 9.99 -6.18 -1.18
C GLU A 85 8.64 -6.72 -0.71
N SER A 86 7.97 -6.07 0.24
CA SER A 86 6.62 -6.45 0.68
C SER A 86 5.62 -6.44 -0.48
N TRP A 87 5.66 -5.40 -1.33
CA TRP A 87 4.84 -5.35 -2.55
C TRP A 87 5.21 -6.45 -3.56
N ALA A 88 6.49 -6.75 -3.73
CA ALA A 88 6.95 -7.81 -4.62
C ALA A 88 6.52 -9.21 -4.16
N TYR A 89 6.57 -9.48 -2.85
CA TYR A 89 6.06 -10.70 -2.24
C TYR A 89 4.54 -10.80 -2.38
N ASN A 90 3.79 -9.72 -2.12
CA ASN A 90 2.35 -9.67 -2.37
C ASN A 90 2.05 -10.07 -3.81
N ALA A 91 2.68 -9.41 -4.78
CA ALA A 91 2.46 -9.70 -6.20
C ALA A 91 2.88 -11.12 -6.61
N LEU A 92 3.90 -11.70 -5.97
CA LEU A 92 4.31 -13.08 -6.22
C LEU A 92 3.28 -14.07 -5.66
N ASN A 93 2.82 -13.85 -4.44
CA ASN A 93 1.82 -14.68 -3.77
C ASN A 93 0.48 -14.62 -4.51
N THR A 94 0.03 -13.42 -4.89
CA THR A 94 -1.21 -13.24 -5.65
C THR A 94 -1.15 -13.93 -7.01
N ARG A 95 0.01 -13.91 -7.68
CA ARG A 95 0.19 -14.71 -8.90
C ARG A 95 0.08 -16.22 -8.62
N ARG A 96 0.58 -16.70 -7.49
CA ARG A 96 0.51 -18.13 -7.14
C ARG A 96 -0.91 -18.57 -6.78
N GLU A 97 -1.59 -17.79 -5.93
CA GLU A 97 -2.86 -18.18 -5.33
C GLU A 97 -4.10 -17.71 -6.12
N CYS A 98 -3.96 -16.64 -6.91
CA CYS A 98 -5.09 -15.96 -7.54
C CYS A 98 -5.02 -15.90 -9.08
N LEU A 99 -4.05 -16.56 -9.73
CA LEU A 99 -3.96 -16.52 -11.20
C LEU A 99 -5.26 -16.98 -11.88
N GLY A 100 -5.88 -18.05 -11.38
CA GLY A 100 -7.15 -18.55 -11.91
C GLY A 100 -8.28 -17.52 -11.78
N ALA A 101 -8.46 -16.94 -10.59
CA ALA A 101 -9.47 -15.90 -10.36
C ALA A 101 -9.24 -14.67 -11.25
N CYS A 102 -7.98 -14.27 -11.42
CA CYS A 102 -7.64 -13.14 -12.28
C CYS A 102 -7.83 -13.42 -13.77
N LEU A 103 -7.55 -14.65 -14.22
CA LEU A 103 -7.82 -15.07 -15.60
C LEU A 103 -9.32 -15.10 -15.89
N ALA A 104 -10.12 -15.58 -14.95
CA ALA A 104 -11.58 -15.58 -15.07
C ALA A 104 -12.18 -14.16 -15.05
N ASP A 105 -11.63 -13.26 -14.23
CA ASP A 105 -12.08 -11.88 -14.09
C ASP A 105 -11.70 -11.01 -15.30
N TYR A 106 -10.41 -10.97 -15.67
CA TYR A 106 -9.92 -10.08 -16.72
C TYR A 106 -9.88 -10.72 -18.10
N GLY A 107 -9.77 -12.04 -18.20
CA GLY A 107 -9.47 -12.75 -19.44
C GLY A 107 -7.97 -12.83 -19.74
N PHE A 108 -7.57 -13.91 -20.42
CA PHE A 108 -6.17 -14.22 -20.73
C PHE A 108 -5.44 -13.10 -21.48
N PHE A 109 -5.99 -12.62 -22.59
CA PHE A 109 -5.35 -11.59 -23.41
C PHE A 109 -5.18 -10.27 -22.66
N ASN A 110 -6.16 -9.88 -21.85
CA ASN A 110 -6.07 -8.69 -21.04
C ASN A 110 -4.93 -8.79 -20.01
N LEU A 111 -4.82 -9.90 -19.28
CA LEU A 111 -3.68 -10.10 -18.37
C LEU A 111 -2.33 -10.17 -19.09
N LEU A 112 -2.28 -10.83 -20.25
CA LEU A 112 -1.07 -10.95 -21.06
C LEU A 112 -0.55 -9.58 -21.48
N PHE A 113 -1.45 -8.69 -21.93
CA PHE A 113 -1.11 -7.33 -22.35
C PHE A 113 -1.10 -6.30 -21.22
N GLY A 114 -1.47 -6.68 -19.99
CA GLY A 114 -1.55 -5.77 -18.83
C GLY A 114 -2.69 -4.77 -18.94
N ARG A 115 -3.80 -5.16 -19.57
CA ARG A 115 -5.04 -4.38 -19.67
C ARG A 115 -5.98 -4.83 -18.55
N TYR A 116 -6.54 -3.86 -17.85
CA TYR A 116 -7.42 -4.11 -16.71
C TYR A 116 -8.72 -3.31 -16.91
N PRO A 117 -9.60 -3.73 -17.85
CA PRO A 117 -10.81 -2.98 -18.17
C PRO A 117 -11.80 -2.97 -17.01
N GLY A 118 -12.63 -1.92 -16.97
CA GLY A 118 -13.69 -1.75 -15.98
C GLY A 118 -13.21 -1.21 -14.63
N PRO A 119 -14.15 -0.90 -13.73
CA PRO A 119 -13.84 -0.36 -12.42
C PRO A 119 -13.19 -1.40 -11.50
N ASN A 120 -12.55 -0.93 -10.43
CA ASN A 120 -11.97 -1.80 -9.39
C ASN A 120 -13.02 -2.34 -8.42
N VAL A 121 -14.15 -1.64 -8.31
CA VAL A 121 -15.29 -1.99 -7.47
C VAL A 121 -16.57 -1.90 -8.29
N ASP A 122 -17.58 -2.67 -7.91
CA ASP A 122 -18.93 -2.56 -8.47
C ASP A 122 -19.73 -1.39 -7.84
N GLU A 123 -20.99 -1.24 -8.25
CA GLU A 123 -21.90 -0.21 -7.76
C GLU A 123 -22.19 -0.31 -6.26
N SER A 124 -22.08 -1.51 -5.69
CA SER A 124 -22.23 -1.77 -4.26
C SER A 124 -20.93 -1.56 -3.47
N GLY A 125 -19.82 -1.22 -4.15
CA GLY A 125 -18.50 -1.03 -3.57
C GLY A 125 -17.72 -2.32 -3.33
N GLN A 126 -18.22 -3.47 -3.79
CA GLN A 126 -17.51 -4.75 -3.66
C GLN A 126 -16.35 -4.81 -4.64
N LEU A 127 -15.25 -5.44 -4.22
CA LEU A 127 -14.11 -5.66 -5.11
C LEU A 127 -14.48 -6.61 -6.23
N ARG A 128 -13.97 -6.32 -7.41
CA ARG A 128 -13.95 -7.30 -8.49
C ARG A 128 -13.16 -8.56 -8.11
N PRO A 129 -13.47 -9.73 -8.71
CA PRO A 129 -12.99 -11.04 -8.23
C PRO A 129 -11.47 -11.18 -8.07
N CYS A 130 -10.65 -10.67 -9.00
CA CYS A 130 -9.20 -10.77 -8.88
C CYS A 130 -8.65 -9.97 -7.68
N LEU A 131 -9.18 -8.76 -7.48
CA LEU A 131 -8.79 -7.90 -6.34
C LEU A 131 -9.29 -8.47 -5.02
N GLN A 132 -10.47 -9.07 -5.00
CA GLN A 132 -10.98 -9.76 -3.81
C GLN A 132 -10.12 -10.97 -3.45
N CYS A 133 -9.65 -11.74 -4.43
CA CYS A 133 -8.73 -12.84 -4.18
C CYS A 133 -7.40 -12.33 -3.59
N ASP A 134 -6.83 -11.26 -4.13
CA ASP A 134 -5.64 -10.61 -3.58
C ASP A 134 -5.84 -10.20 -2.11
N GLU A 135 -6.95 -9.51 -1.80
CA GLU A 135 -7.29 -9.08 -0.44
C GLU A 135 -7.41 -10.28 0.52
N ASN A 136 -8.01 -11.38 0.07
CA ASN A 136 -8.24 -12.58 0.88
C ASN A 136 -6.97 -13.44 1.07
N ARG A 137 -6.14 -13.57 0.03
CA ARG A 137 -5.01 -14.53 -0.01
C ARG A 137 -3.66 -13.90 0.31
N SER A 138 -3.46 -12.64 -0.10
CA SER A 138 -2.19 -11.93 0.10
C SER A 138 -2.32 -10.74 1.06
N GLY A 139 -3.53 -10.20 1.22
CA GLY A 139 -3.78 -8.96 1.97
C GLY A 139 -3.33 -8.99 3.42
N ALA A 140 -3.59 -10.06 4.18
CA ALA A 140 -3.19 -10.14 5.59
C ALA A 140 -1.66 -10.12 5.76
N GLY A 141 -0.94 -10.93 4.99
CA GLY A 141 0.52 -10.98 5.01
C GLY A 141 1.15 -9.67 4.53
N PHE A 142 0.60 -9.07 3.47
CA PHE A 142 1.05 -7.76 2.99
C PHE A 142 0.84 -6.67 4.04
N LYS A 143 -0.36 -6.55 4.64
CA LYS A 143 -0.65 -5.55 5.67
C LYS A 143 0.26 -5.70 6.88
N TYR A 144 0.50 -6.94 7.32
CA TYR A 144 1.41 -7.23 8.42
C TYR A 144 2.85 -6.79 8.11
N SER A 145 3.36 -7.13 6.92
CA SER A 145 4.73 -6.79 6.50
C SER A 145 4.91 -5.29 6.24
N ALA A 146 3.95 -4.68 5.54
CA ALA A 146 3.99 -3.28 5.15
C ALA A 146 3.82 -2.35 6.36
N GLY A 147 2.96 -2.71 7.32
CA GLY A 147 2.55 -1.87 8.45
C GLY A 147 1.69 -0.69 8.02
N ARG A 148 2.12 0.03 6.99
CA ARG A 148 1.37 1.11 6.34
C ARG A 148 0.68 0.67 5.05
N THR A 149 -0.58 1.03 4.94
CA THR A 149 -1.39 1.08 3.72
C THR A 149 -1.98 2.48 3.55
N ARG A 150 -2.62 2.76 2.42
CA ARG A 150 -3.38 4.01 2.26
C ARG A 150 -4.53 4.12 3.26
N ARG A 151 -5.31 3.05 3.43
CA ARG A 151 -6.49 2.97 4.31
C ARG A 151 -6.17 3.35 5.75
N ASN A 152 -5.16 2.71 6.34
CA ASN A 152 -4.78 3.01 7.73
C ASN A 152 -3.97 4.30 7.87
N SER A 153 -3.70 5.03 6.77
CA SER A 153 -3.06 6.35 6.78
C SER A 153 -4.03 7.48 6.44
N GLY A 154 -5.33 7.21 6.31
CA GLY A 154 -6.31 8.24 5.93
C GLY A 154 -6.24 8.69 4.48
N LEU A 155 -5.61 7.89 3.62
CA LEU A 155 -5.42 8.25 2.22
C LEU A 155 -6.46 7.57 1.35
N GLN A 156 -7.11 8.35 0.49
CA GLN A 156 -7.92 7.82 -0.58
C GLN A 156 -7.06 7.14 -1.66
N SER A 157 -7.64 6.22 -2.41
CA SER A 157 -6.94 5.47 -3.45
C SER A 157 -7.82 5.26 -4.68
N ALA A 158 -7.21 4.87 -5.80
CA ALA A 158 -7.92 4.45 -7.02
C ALA A 158 -8.88 3.25 -6.82
N ILE A 159 -8.75 2.51 -5.71
CA ILE A 159 -9.73 1.52 -5.27
C ILE A 159 -10.58 2.19 -4.19
N LYS A 160 -11.81 2.58 -4.53
CA LYS A 160 -12.73 3.22 -3.59
C LYS A 160 -13.08 2.26 -2.45
N ARG A 161 -13.15 2.79 -1.23
CA ARG A 161 -13.49 2.07 0.00
C ARG A 161 -14.51 2.87 0.81
N PRO A 162 -15.40 2.21 1.58
CA PRO A 162 -16.24 2.89 2.55
C PRO A 162 -15.41 3.73 3.52
N GLY A 163 -15.93 4.89 3.94
CA GLY A 163 -15.23 5.79 4.85
C GLY A 163 -14.89 5.14 6.20
N SER A 164 -15.70 4.18 6.66
CA SER A 164 -15.44 3.41 7.89
C SER A 164 -14.19 2.53 7.82
N GLU A 165 -13.68 2.22 6.62
CA GLU A 165 -12.41 1.49 6.44
C GLU A 165 -11.18 2.40 6.37
N ILE A 166 -11.37 3.73 6.38
CA ILE A 166 -10.31 4.72 6.23
C ILE A 166 -10.06 5.37 7.59
N PHE A 167 -8.87 5.15 8.14
CA PHE A 167 -8.48 5.73 9.42
C PHE A 167 -8.21 7.22 9.27
N THR A 168 -8.75 8.07 10.13
CA THR A 168 -8.51 9.52 10.05
C THR A 168 -7.10 9.88 10.53
N VAL A 169 -6.34 10.57 9.68
CA VAL A 169 -5.00 11.09 9.99
C VAL A 169 -4.91 12.53 9.51
N ASP A 170 -4.40 13.41 10.35
CA ASP A 170 -4.02 14.76 9.95
C ASP A 170 -2.61 14.75 9.35
N HIS A 171 -2.51 15.08 8.06
CA HIS A 171 -1.23 15.17 7.34
C HIS A 171 -0.61 16.57 7.36
N SER A 172 -1.31 17.60 7.83
CA SER A 172 -0.80 18.97 7.88
C SER A 172 0.39 19.11 8.85
N ALA A 173 0.41 18.29 9.90
CA ALA A 173 1.46 18.28 10.91
C ALA A 173 2.86 17.91 10.38
N TYR A 174 2.96 17.36 9.16
CA TYR A 174 4.23 16.94 8.56
C TYR A 174 4.86 17.98 7.64
N PHE A 175 4.07 18.94 7.16
CA PHE A 175 4.45 19.88 6.09
C PHE A 175 4.62 21.33 6.58
N GLN A 176 4.77 21.52 7.89
CA GLN A 176 5.05 22.84 8.48
C GLN A 176 6.53 23.17 8.39
#